data_AF-A0A376S9U4-F1
#
_entry.id   AF-A0A376S9U4-F1
#
_cell.length_a   1.000
_cell.length_b   1.000
_cell.length_c   1.000
_cell.angle_alpha   90.00
_cell.angle_beta   90.00
_cell.angle_gamma   90.00
#
_symmetry.space_group_name_H-M   'P 1'
#
loop_
_entity.id
_entity.type
_entity.pdbx_description
1 polymer ?
#
loop_
_entity_poly.entity_id
_entity_poly.type
_entity_poly.pdbx_seq_one_letter_code
_entity_poly.pdbx_strand_id
1 'polypeptide(L)'
;MNLVKTTGLHAAGKGINVAKVLKDLGIDVTVGGFLGKDNQDGFQQLFSELGIANRFQVVQGRTRINVKLTEKDGEVTDFNFSGFEVTPPTGNAL
;
A
#
# COMPACT_ATOMS: atom_id res chain seq x y z
N MET A 1 27.63 9.12 10.47
CA MET A 1 26.60 9.32 9.42
C MET A 1 26.28 7.96 8.84
N ASN A 2 25.01 7.56 8.81
CA ASN A 2 24.59 6.33 8.14
C ASN A 2 24.26 6.65 6.68
N LEU A 3 24.74 5.85 5.73
CA LEU A 3 24.52 6.03 4.29
C LEU A 3 23.73 4.85 3.72
N VAL A 4 22.59 5.14 3.10
CA VAL A 4 21.75 4.13 2.45
C VAL A 4 22.27 3.87 1.03
N LYS A 5 22.51 2.60 0.70
CA LYS A 5 22.99 2.19 -0.63
C LYS A 5 21.86 2.01 -1.66
N THR A 6 20.72 1.50 -1.21
CA THR A 6 19.57 1.19 -2.07
C THR A 6 18.29 1.62 -1.35
N THR A 7 17.33 2.12 -2.13
CA THR A 7 16.00 2.48 -1.61
C THR A 7 14.94 1.98 -2.57
N GLY A 8 13.77 1.63 -2.04
CA GLY A 8 12.59 1.26 -2.81
C GLY A 8 11.35 1.69 -2.06
N LEU A 9 10.38 2.25 -2.79
CA LEU A 9 9.06 2.58 -2.25
C LEU A 9 8.03 1.84 -3.09
N HIS A 10 7.28 0.94 -2.45
CA HIS A 10 6.35 0.05 -3.13
C HIS A 10 5.00 0.04 -2.43
N ALA A 11 3.94 -0.03 -3.23
CA ALA A 11 2.60 -0.31 -2.73
C ALA A 11 2.57 -1.71 -2.09
N ALA A 12 2.15 -1.74 -0.81
CA ALA A 12 2.20 -2.93 0.02
C ALA A 12 0.99 -3.01 0.96
N GLY A 13 0.72 -4.22 1.43
CA GLY A 13 -0.37 -4.53 2.35
C GLY A 13 -0.69 -6.01 2.25
N LYS A 14 -1.15 -6.64 3.33
CA LYS A 14 -1.42 -8.09 3.32
C LYS A 14 -2.42 -8.47 2.23
N GLY A 15 -3.54 -7.75 2.12
CA GLY A 15 -4.53 -7.98 1.06
C GLY A 15 -3.98 -7.75 -0.36
N ILE A 16 -3.12 -6.75 -0.54
CA ILE A 16 -2.45 -6.48 -1.83
C ILE A 16 -1.49 -7.63 -2.17
N ASN A 17 -0.71 -8.14 -1.22
CA ASN A 17 0.21 -9.25 -1.45
C ASN A 17 -0.54 -10.54 -1.79
N VAL A 18 -1.67 -10.80 -1.14
CA VAL A 18 -2.55 -11.93 -1.50
C VAL A 18 -3.09 -11.77 -2.92
N ALA A 19 -3.56 -10.57 -3.29
CA ALA A 19 -4.07 -10.31 -4.64
C ALA A 19 -3.00 -10.52 -5.72
N LYS A 20 -1.74 -10.15 -5.45
CA LYS A 20 -0.60 -10.44 -6.35
C LYS A 20 -0.45 -11.94 -6.60
N VAL A 21 -0.39 -12.73 -5.52
CA VAL A 21 -0.26 -14.20 -5.64
C VAL A 21 -1.45 -14.80 -6.39
N LEU A 22 -2.68 -14.32 -6.15
CA LEU A 22 -3.86 -14.79 -6.89
C LEU A 22 -3.76 -14.46 -8.38
N LYS A 23 -3.31 -13.26 -8.76
CA LYS A 23 -3.06 -12.90 -10.17
C LYS A 23 -1.96 -13.77 -10.80
N ASP A 24 -0.87 -14.05 -10.09
CA ASP A 24 0.21 -14.91 -10.58
C ASP A 24 -0.29 -16.35 -10.84
N LEU A 25 -1.33 -16.79 -10.12
CA LEU A 25 -2.02 -18.07 -10.32
C LEU A 25 -3.13 -18.01 -11.39
N GLY A 26 -3.32 -16.87 -12.07
CA GLY A 26 -4.32 -16.69 -13.11
C GLY A 26 -5.75 -16.44 -12.61
N ILE A 27 -5.93 -16.10 -11.32
CA ILE A 27 -7.23 -15.83 -10.72
C ILE A 27 -7.52 -14.34 -10.75
N ASP A 28 -8.66 -13.94 -11.31
CA ASP A 28 -9.10 -12.55 -11.26
C ASP A 28 -9.57 -12.15 -9.86
N VAL A 29 -9.11 -10.98 -9.41
CA VAL A 29 -9.33 -10.49 -8.06
C VAL A 29 -9.64 -9.00 -8.08
N THR A 30 -10.49 -8.58 -7.14
CA THR A 30 -10.75 -7.17 -6.85
C THR A 30 -10.19 -6.83 -5.47
N VAL A 31 -9.48 -5.71 -5.39
CA VAL A 31 -8.96 -5.16 -4.12
C VAL A 31 -9.75 -3.94 -3.69
N GLY A 32 -9.88 -3.73 -2.38
CA GLY A 32 -10.57 -2.57 -1.80
C GLY A 32 -10.06 -2.25 -0.40
N GLY A 33 -10.51 -1.10 0.12
CA GLY A 33 -10.05 -0.53 1.37
C GLY A 33 -9.96 0.98 1.26
N PHE A 34 -9.06 1.60 2.02
CA PHE A 34 -8.82 3.05 1.98
C PHE A 34 -7.39 3.35 1.52
N LEU A 35 -7.23 4.38 0.68
CA LEU A 35 -5.95 4.99 0.32
C LEU A 35 -5.99 6.47 0.67
N GLY A 36 -4.89 6.97 1.22
CA GLY A 36 -4.66 8.40 1.34
C GLY A 36 -4.38 9.01 -0.03
N LYS A 37 -5.06 10.12 -0.32
CA LYS A 37 -4.96 10.89 -1.57
C LYS A 37 -3.53 11.31 -1.90
N ASP A 38 -2.72 11.61 -0.89
CA ASP A 38 -1.40 12.23 -1.06
C ASP A 38 -0.33 11.28 -1.63
N ASN A 39 -0.55 9.97 -1.58
CA ASN A 39 0.42 8.96 -2.06
C ASN A 39 -0.24 7.73 -2.67
N GLN A 40 -1.41 7.90 -3.29
CA GLN A 40 -2.17 6.83 -3.93
C GLN A 40 -1.56 6.34 -5.26
N ASP A 41 -0.80 7.16 -5.96
CA ASP A 41 -0.40 6.91 -7.35
C ASP A 41 0.38 5.61 -7.52
N GLY A 42 1.28 5.29 -6.58
CA GLY A 42 2.03 4.03 -6.60
C GLY A 42 1.15 2.78 -6.43
N PHE A 43 0.00 2.91 -5.77
CA PHE A 43 -0.99 1.83 -5.69
C PHE A 43 -1.77 1.69 -7.00
N GLN A 44 -2.20 2.81 -7.59
CA GLN A 44 -2.93 2.82 -8.86
C GLN A 44 -2.07 2.22 -9.99
N GLN A 45 -0.80 2.62 -10.06
CA GLN A 45 0.15 2.07 -11.02
C GLN A 45 0.30 0.56 -10.84
N LEU A 46 0.54 0.09 -9.61
CA LEU A 46 0.67 -1.34 -9.32
C LEU A 46 -0.56 -2.13 -9.78
N PHE A 47 -1.77 -1.65 -9.49
CA PHE A 47 -2.99 -2.35 -9.87
C PHE A 47 -3.19 -2.36 -11.38
N SER A 48 -2.86 -1.26 -12.07
CA SER A 48 -2.90 -1.19 -13.52
C SER A 48 -1.92 -2.16 -14.17
N GLU A 49 -0.67 -2.21 -13.70
CA GLU A 49 0.39 -3.08 -14.24
C GLU A 49 0.04 -4.57 -14.07
N LEU A 50 -0.61 -4.93 -12.96
CA LEU A 50 -0.97 -6.32 -12.65
C LEU A 50 -2.37 -6.73 -13.14
N GLY A 51 -3.13 -5.83 -13.77
CA GLY A 51 -4.51 -6.09 -14.18
C GLY A 51 -5.41 -6.49 -13.00
N ILE A 52 -5.25 -5.82 -11.86
CA ILE A 52 -6.05 -6.02 -10.65
C ILE A 52 -7.19 -4.99 -10.64
N ALA A 53 -8.43 -5.45 -10.45
CA ALA A 53 -9.57 -4.56 -10.32
C ALA A 53 -9.47 -3.76 -9.01
N ASN A 54 -9.48 -2.43 -9.10
CA ASN A 54 -9.31 -1.52 -7.96
C ASN A 54 -10.66 -0.92 -7.53
N ARG A 55 -11.03 -1.12 -6.26
CA ARG A 55 -12.20 -0.52 -5.58
C ARG A 55 -11.84 0.18 -4.27
N PHE A 56 -10.61 0.65 -4.14
CA PHE A 56 -10.21 1.46 -2.98
C PHE A 56 -10.96 2.80 -2.94
N GLN A 57 -11.37 3.21 -1.74
CA GLN A 57 -11.85 4.55 -1.48
C GLN A 57 -10.67 5.47 -1.20
N VAL A 58 -10.62 6.61 -1.87
CA VAL A 58 -9.57 7.61 -1.67
C VAL A 58 -10.06 8.63 -0.64
N VAL A 59 -9.31 8.81 0.43
CA VAL A 59 -9.62 9.75 1.52
C VAL A 59 -8.51 10.77 1.71
N GLN A 60 -8.80 11.86 2.42
CA GLN A 60 -7.80 12.91 2.70
C GLN A 60 -6.62 12.37 3.50
N GLY A 61 -5.43 12.94 3.27
CA GLY A 61 -4.20 12.55 3.94
C GLY A 61 -3.41 11.47 3.19
N ARG A 62 -2.54 10.77 3.94
CA ARG A 62 -1.50 9.90 3.38
C ARG A 62 -1.65 8.45 3.86
N THR A 63 -1.60 7.48 2.94
CA THR A 63 -1.43 6.07 3.29
C THR A 63 -0.12 5.89 4.05
N ARG A 64 -0.14 5.18 5.19
CA ARG A 64 1.07 4.96 5.99
C ARG A 64 2.23 4.41 5.15
N ILE A 65 3.45 4.82 5.48
CA ILE A 65 4.67 4.26 4.92
C ILE A 65 5.36 3.49 6.03
N ASN A 66 5.46 2.17 5.88
CA ASN A 66 6.31 1.37 6.75
C ASN A 66 7.71 1.31 6.13
N VAL A 67 8.75 1.37 6.96
CA VAL A 67 10.14 1.29 6.50
C VAL A 67 10.75 -0.02 6.98
N LYS A 68 11.36 -0.76 6.06
CA LYS A 68 12.19 -1.91 6.36
C LYS A 68 13.65 -1.54 6.08
N LEU A 69 14.48 -1.54 7.11
CA LEU A 69 15.93 -1.37 6.97
C LEU A 69 16.56 -2.76 7.00
N THR A 70 17.26 -3.15 5.93
CA THR A 70 17.97 -4.42 5.85
C THR A 70 19.47 -4.17 5.87
N GLU A 71 20.17 -4.86 6.76
CA GLU A 71 21.62 -4.81 6.90
C GLU A 71 22.31 -5.90 6.06
N LYS A 72 23.64 -5.81 5.93
CA LYS A 72 24.41 -6.72 5.05
C LYS A 72 24.41 -8.17 5.54
N ASP A 73 24.29 -8.37 6.85
CA ASP A 73 24.20 -9.67 7.50
C ASP A 73 22.77 -10.25 7.49
N GLY A 74 21.81 -9.51 6.93
CA GLY A 74 20.42 -9.92 6.80
C GLY A 74 19.54 -9.50 7.98
N GLU A 75 20.06 -8.78 8.97
CA GLU A 75 19.20 -8.20 10.01
C GLU A 75 18.19 -7.22 9.40
N VAL A 76 16.95 -7.27 9.90
CA VAL A 76 15.87 -6.40 9.44
C VAL A 76 15.31 -5.62 10.63
N THR A 77 15.37 -4.30 10.52
CA THR A 77 14.69 -3.39 11.45
C THR A 77 13.43 -2.83 10.80
N ASP A 78 12.31 -2.98 11.50
CA ASP A 78 10.98 -2.54 11.05
C ASP A 78 10.52 -1.27 11.76
N PHE A 79 10.21 -0.23 10.98
CA PHE A 79 9.54 0.97 11.45
C PHE A 79 8.09 0.95 10.96
N ASN A 80 7.17 0.59 11.86
CA ASN A 80 5.74 0.55 11.57
C ASN A 80 5.09 1.86 12.02
N PHE A 81 4.66 2.66 11.05
CA PHE A 81 4.00 3.91 11.32
C PHE A 81 2.50 3.68 11.52
N SER A 82 1.88 4.52 12.35
CA SER A 82 0.44 4.54 12.53
C SER A 82 -0.27 4.71 11.18
N GLY A 83 -1.47 4.13 11.08
CA GLY A 83 -2.37 4.38 9.95
C GLY A 83 -2.83 5.84 9.91
N PHE A 84 -3.61 6.16 8.89
CA PHE A 84 -4.35 7.42 8.82
C PHE A 84 -5.77 7.20 9.36
N GLU A 85 -6.38 8.26 9.87
CA GLU A 85 -7.77 8.23 10.30
C GLU A 85 -8.69 8.23 9.09
N VAL A 86 -9.66 7.33 9.11
CA VAL A 86 -10.76 7.30 8.14
C VAL A 86 -11.97 7.89 8.83
N THR A 87 -12.29 9.14 8.49
CA THR A 87 -13.53 9.76 8.95
C THR A 87 -14.70 9.21 8.12
N PRO A 88 -15.85 8.94 8.75
CA PRO A 88 -17.08 8.69 8.03
C PRO A 88 -17.37 9.85 7.05
N PRO A 89 -18.03 9.60 5.92
CA PRO A 89 -18.46 10.66 5.01
C PRO A 89 -19.20 11.75 5.79
N THR A 90 -18.79 13.00 5.63
CA THR A 90 -19.48 14.14 6.24
C THR A 90 -20.75 14.42 5.43
N GLY A 91 -21.89 13.92 5.92
CA GLY A 91 -23.20 14.09 5.30
C GLY A 91 -24.05 12.85 5.49
N ASN A 92 -25.33 13.04 5.85
CA ASN A 92 -26.27 11.94 6.00
C ASN A 92 -26.23 11.05 4.77
N ALA A 93 -26.06 9.75 4.98
CA ALA A 93 -26.50 8.76 4.02
C ALA A 93 -28.03 8.72 4.07
N LEU A 94 -28.68 9.77 3.54
CA LEU A 94 -30.05 9.88 3.02
C LEU A 94 -30.17 11.22 2.28
#